data_AF-A0A956S7K5-F1
#
_entry.id   AF-A0A956S7K5-F1
#
_cell.length_a   1.000
_cell.length_b   1.000
_cell.length_c   1.000
_cell.angle_alpha   90.00
_cell.angle_beta   90.00
_cell.angle_gamma   90.00
#
_symmetry.space_group_name_H-M   'P 1'
#
loop_
_entity.id
_entity.type
_entity.pdbx_description
1 polymer ?
#
loop_
_entity_poly.entity_id
_entity_poly.type
_entity_poly.pdbx_seq_one_letter_code
_entity_poly.pdbx_strand_id
1 'polypeptide(L)'
;YSLKMINLARKTSSLEEMKNAIKEYINSNKLRENEWICGRGWNHDYFNDVNRFPTKDDLDEISTEYPICIIRACGHVCVVNSKALELAGINKNTLQIEGGQFDIDENNEPNGIFRENALNLIYNKIPKPDKEDIKNMILKACKSLNSYGVTSAQTDDFIVFPGVDYEVIINAYKELANEEKLTVKIYEQAQLAQKEELESFLSKGYTTGVGDDYFKIGPLKLLGDGSLGARTAYLNEPYSDDNSTFGICTYTQEQFDEMVEIAHKNNMQVAIHAIGDKAMDMVVNSIEKALDKYLRDNHRHGVVHCQLTTSDLLNRFRDLNLHAYVQSIFLDYDINIVEDRIGVDRAKTSYNFNTLFNETTMSNGSDCPVELPNVLNGIYCAVTRKT
;
A
#
# COMPACT_ATOMS: atom_id res chain seq x y z
N TYR A 1 -6.93 -8.16 -4.96
CA TYR A 1 -8.09 -7.41 -4.43
C TYR A 1 -8.61 -6.35 -5.38
N SER A 2 -7.82 -5.33 -5.73
CA SER A 2 -8.23 -4.19 -6.57
C SER A 2 -8.87 -4.57 -7.92
N LEU A 3 -8.41 -5.64 -8.57
CA LEU A 3 -8.95 -6.12 -9.85
C LEU A 3 -10.33 -6.79 -9.76
N LYS A 4 -10.86 -7.04 -8.55
CA LYS A 4 -12.26 -7.44 -8.34
C LYS A 4 -13.17 -6.23 -8.05
N MET A 5 -12.60 -5.04 -7.83
CA MET A 5 -13.36 -3.81 -7.62
C MET A 5 -13.65 -3.10 -8.93
N ILE A 6 -14.65 -2.23 -8.89
CA ILE A 6 -14.89 -1.25 -9.95
C ILE A 6 -13.72 -0.24 -9.94
N ASN A 7 -13.02 -0.12 -11.07
CA ASN A 7 -11.97 0.88 -11.24
C ASN A 7 -12.61 2.25 -11.54
N LEU A 8 -12.70 3.09 -10.51
CA LEU A 8 -13.29 4.43 -10.59
C LEU A 8 -12.28 5.51 -10.99
N ALA A 9 -10.97 5.22 -10.99
CA ALA A 9 -9.94 6.19 -11.36
C ALA A 9 -10.09 6.69 -12.81
N ARG A 10 -10.66 5.88 -13.69
CA ARG A 10 -10.93 6.24 -15.09
C ARG A 10 -12.33 6.82 -15.32
N LYS A 11 -13.12 7.01 -14.27
CA LYS A 11 -14.56 7.35 -14.29
C LYS A 11 -14.89 8.44 -13.27
N THR A 12 -13.98 9.40 -13.12
CA THR A 12 -13.98 10.40 -12.05
C THR A 12 -14.08 11.82 -12.58
N SER A 13 -14.49 12.03 -13.83
CA SER A 13 -14.65 13.40 -14.37
C SER A 13 -15.92 14.09 -13.84
N SER A 14 -16.89 13.31 -13.38
CA SER A 14 -18.12 13.80 -12.74
C SER A 14 -18.67 12.76 -11.76
N LEU A 15 -19.49 13.20 -10.81
CA LEU A 15 -20.22 12.31 -9.90
C LEU A 15 -21.16 11.38 -10.68
N GLU A 16 -21.82 11.90 -11.71
CA GLU A 16 -22.73 11.11 -12.53
C GLU A 16 -22.00 10.04 -13.37
N GLU A 17 -20.80 10.32 -13.89
CA GLU A 17 -19.98 9.30 -14.57
C GLU A 17 -19.62 8.16 -13.61
N MET A 18 -19.23 8.50 -12.38
CA MET A 18 -18.90 7.52 -11.35
C MET A 18 -20.12 6.65 -11.00
N LYS A 19 -21.30 7.25 -10.82
CA LYS A 19 -22.56 6.53 -10.55
C LYS A 19 -22.92 5.59 -11.69
N ASN A 20 -22.76 6.03 -12.94
CA ASN A 20 -23.04 5.21 -14.12
C ASN A 20 -22.10 4.01 -14.22
N ALA A 21 -20.81 4.17 -13.93
CA ALA A 21 -19.88 3.04 -13.90
C ALA A 21 -20.28 1.95 -12.87
N ILE A 22 -20.84 2.36 -11.74
CA ILE A 22 -21.33 1.43 -10.71
C ILE A 22 -22.64 0.76 -11.16
N LYS A 23 -23.58 1.52 -11.74
CA LYS A 23 -24.82 0.97 -12.33
C LYS A 23 -24.52 -0.05 -13.43
N GLU A 24 -23.57 0.26 -14.31
CA GLU A 24 -23.11 -0.65 -15.37
C GLU A 24 -22.53 -1.95 -14.79
N TYR A 25 -21.74 -1.86 -13.73
CA TYR A 25 -21.21 -3.03 -13.03
C TYR A 25 -22.33 -3.90 -12.47
N ILE A 26 -23.32 -3.31 -11.78
CA ILE A 26 -24.49 -4.01 -11.24
C ILE A 26 -25.23 -4.73 -12.35
N ASN A 27 -25.54 -4.04 -13.44
CA ASN A 27 -26.34 -4.58 -14.55
C ASN A 27 -25.60 -5.68 -15.34
N SER A 28 -24.27 -5.65 -15.35
CA SER A 28 -23.46 -6.59 -16.12
C SER A 28 -23.11 -7.87 -15.34
N ASN A 29 -23.42 -7.94 -14.05
CA ASN A 29 -23.04 -9.06 -13.19
C ASN A 29 -24.26 -9.69 -12.50
N LYS A 30 -24.20 -11.01 -12.28
CA LYS A 30 -25.20 -11.73 -11.48
C LYS A 30 -24.80 -11.66 -10.02
N LEU A 31 -25.29 -10.63 -9.31
CA LEU A 31 -25.00 -10.41 -7.89
C LEU A 31 -25.85 -11.32 -7.00
N ARG A 32 -25.27 -11.79 -5.89
CA ARG A 32 -26.01 -12.50 -4.83
C ARG A 32 -26.64 -11.51 -3.86
N GLU A 33 -27.65 -11.97 -3.13
CA GLU A 33 -28.26 -11.19 -2.06
C GLU A 33 -27.19 -10.75 -1.05
N ASN A 34 -27.20 -9.46 -0.69
CA ASN A 34 -26.23 -8.81 0.20
C ASN A 34 -24.76 -8.86 -0.28
N GLU A 35 -24.50 -9.14 -1.56
CA GLU A 35 -23.15 -9.04 -2.12
C GLU A 35 -22.68 -7.57 -2.14
N TRP A 36 -21.50 -7.32 -1.56
CA TRP A 36 -20.93 -5.98 -1.48
C TRP A 36 -20.37 -5.53 -2.83
N ILE A 37 -20.79 -4.34 -3.25
CA ILE A 37 -20.28 -3.69 -4.46
C ILE A 37 -19.18 -2.72 -4.04
N CYS A 38 -17.94 -3.08 -4.35
CA CYS A 38 -16.78 -2.28 -4.01
C CYS A 38 -16.18 -1.59 -5.24
N GLY A 39 -15.90 -0.30 -5.12
CA GLY A 39 -15.15 0.49 -6.11
C GLY A 39 -13.97 1.20 -5.48
N ARG A 40 -12.92 1.50 -6.25
CA ARG A 40 -11.80 2.32 -5.79
C ARG A 40 -11.30 3.25 -6.89
N GLY A 41 -10.82 4.44 -6.49
CA GLY A 41 -10.04 5.31 -7.36
C GLY A 41 -10.68 6.65 -7.68
N TRP A 42 -11.89 6.92 -7.19
CA TRP A 42 -12.55 8.21 -7.42
C TRP A 42 -11.83 9.34 -6.67
N ASN A 43 -11.89 10.56 -7.21
CA ASN A 43 -11.49 11.77 -6.53
C ASN A 43 -12.44 12.92 -6.86
N HIS A 44 -13.10 13.46 -5.83
CA HIS A 44 -14.04 14.57 -5.99
C HIS A 44 -13.40 15.85 -6.53
N ASP A 45 -12.09 16.05 -6.35
CA ASP A 45 -11.36 17.20 -6.92
C ASP A 45 -11.43 17.22 -8.46
N TYR A 46 -11.73 16.08 -9.09
CA TYR A 46 -11.87 15.94 -10.53
C TYR A 46 -13.33 16.04 -11.01
N PHE A 47 -14.31 16.12 -10.11
CA PHE A 47 -15.72 16.25 -10.49
C PHE A 47 -15.99 17.66 -11.02
N ASN A 48 -16.49 17.73 -12.25
CA ASN A 48 -16.85 19.00 -12.90
C ASN A 48 -18.32 19.41 -12.70
N ASP A 49 -19.16 18.50 -12.19
CA ASP A 49 -20.61 18.69 -11.98
C ASP A 49 -20.97 19.08 -10.53
N VAL A 50 -20.16 18.65 -9.56
CA VAL A 50 -20.34 18.97 -8.14
C VAL A 50 -18.99 19.23 -7.47
N ASN A 51 -18.97 20.11 -6.47
CA ASN A 51 -17.78 20.37 -5.66
C ASN A 51 -17.99 19.89 -4.21
N ARG A 52 -18.20 18.58 -4.05
CA ARG A 52 -18.38 17.92 -2.76
C ARG A 52 -18.04 16.43 -2.84
N PHE A 53 -17.86 15.81 -1.69
CA PHE A 53 -17.82 14.34 -1.58
C PHE A 53 -19.19 13.74 -1.97
N PRO A 54 -19.22 12.54 -2.57
CA PRO A 54 -20.43 11.74 -2.62
C PRO A 54 -20.94 11.43 -1.20
N THR A 55 -22.25 11.29 -1.03
CA THR A 55 -22.89 10.86 0.21
C THR A 55 -23.62 9.53 0.00
N LYS A 56 -24.17 8.96 1.08
CA LYS A 56 -25.01 7.77 1.02
C LYS A 56 -26.19 7.95 0.05
N ASP A 57 -26.74 9.16 -0.05
CA ASP A 57 -27.92 9.43 -0.87
C ASP A 57 -27.58 9.32 -2.37
N ASP A 58 -26.41 9.81 -2.79
CA ASP A 58 -25.93 9.64 -4.18
C ASP A 58 -25.76 8.15 -4.55
N LEU A 59 -25.39 7.32 -3.57
CA LEU A 59 -25.22 5.88 -3.76
C LEU A 59 -26.55 5.11 -3.64
N ASP A 60 -27.50 5.60 -2.86
CA ASP A 60 -28.86 5.04 -2.79
C ASP A 60 -29.62 5.23 -4.11
N GLU A 61 -29.31 6.29 -4.89
CA GLU A 61 -29.78 6.44 -6.28
C GLU A 61 -29.27 5.35 -7.24
N ILE A 62 -28.22 4.61 -6.84
CA ILE A 62 -27.68 3.48 -7.61
C ILE A 62 -28.37 2.19 -7.18
N SER A 63 -28.41 1.92 -5.88
CA SER A 63 -29.08 0.77 -5.31
C SER A 63 -29.35 0.97 -3.82
N THR A 64 -30.54 0.58 -3.38
CA THR A 64 -30.90 0.40 -1.96
C THR A 64 -30.92 -1.07 -1.53
N GLU A 65 -30.71 -2.00 -2.48
CA GLU A 65 -30.77 -3.45 -2.25
C GLU A 65 -29.38 -4.02 -1.92
N TYR A 66 -28.34 -3.55 -2.62
CA TYR A 66 -26.96 -4.00 -2.43
C TYR A 66 -26.16 -3.00 -1.59
N PRO A 67 -25.34 -3.45 -0.63
CA PRO A 67 -24.41 -2.56 0.06
C PRO A 67 -23.30 -2.11 -0.90
N ILE A 68 -23.10 -0.79 -1.00
CA ILE A 68 -22.07 -0.17 -1.84
C ILE A 68 -21.01 0.46 -0.95
N CYS A 69 -19.73 0.24 -1.28
CA CYS A 69 -18.59 0.91 -0.65
C CYS A 69 -17.60 1.38 -1.72
N ILE A 70 -17.41 2.70 -1.85
CA ILE A 70 -16.46 3.29 -2.80
C ILE A 70 -15.30 3.96 -2.09
N ILE A 71 -14.08 3.58 -2.43
CA ILE A 71 -12.85 4.01 -1.78
C ILE A 71 -12.21 5.13 -2.62
N ARG A 72 -11.92 6.27 -2.00
CA ARG A 72 -11.25 7.39 -2.68
C ARG A 72 -9.87 6.94 -3.16
N ALA A 73 -9.33 7.59 -4.20
CA ALA A 73 -8.02 7.30 -4.77
C ALA A 73 -6.91 7.10 -3.71
N CYS A 74 -6.87 7.95 -2.68
CA CYS A 74 -5.89 7.86 -1.60
C CYS A 74 -6.02 6.63 -0.69
N GLY A 75 -7.17 5.95 -0.64
CA GLY A 75 -7.41 4.83 0.29
C GLY A 75 -7.81 5.24 1.72
N HIS A 76 -7.67 6.52 2.11
CA HIS A 76 -7.98 7.03 3.46
C HIS A 76 -9.45 7.45 3.68
N VAL A 77 -10.27 7.41 2.63
CA VAL A 77 -11.69 7.77 2.69
C VAL A 77 -12.53 6.73 1.94
N CYS A 78 -13.68 6.35 2.50
CA CYS A 78 -14.71 5.63 1.75
C CYS A 78 -16.09 6.28 1.91
N VAL A 79 -16.95 6.10 0.90
CA VAL A 79 -18.37 6.44 0.96
C VAL A 79 -19.20 5.17 0.82
N VAL A 80 -20.25 5.05 1.64
CA VAL A 80 -21.17 3.91 1.65
C VAL A 80 -22.63 4.34 1.55
N ASN A 81 -23.48 3.48 0.99
CA ASN A 81 -24.92 3.72 0.88
C ASN A 81 -25.68 3.34 2.17
N SER A 82 -26.99 3.61 2.21
CA SER A 82 -27.81 3.30 3.40
C SER A 82 -27.83 1.81 3.73
N LYS A 83 -27.80 0.93 2.72
CA LYS A 83 -27.77 -0.52 2.95
C LYS A 83 -26.48 -0.98 3.65
N ALA A 84 -25.35 -0.42 3.29
CA ALA A 84 -24.07 -0.70 3.94
C ALA A 84 -24.03 -0.17 5.39
N LEU A 85 -24.62 1.00 5.67
CA LEU A 85 -24.77 1.52 7.05
C LEU A 85 -25.64 0.58 7.91
N GLU A 86 -26.76 0.10 7.36
CA GLU A 86 -27.65 -0.87 8.01
C GLU A 86 -26.88 -2.14 8.42
N LEU A 87 -26.16 -2.76 7.48
CA LEU A 87 -25.36 -3.97 7.72
C LEU A 87 -24.20 -3.72 8.70
N ALA A 88 -23.67 -2.51 8.72
CA ALA A 88 -22.64 -2.11 9.67
C ALA A 88 -23.20 -1.84 11.08
N GLY A 89 -24.51 -1.67 11.22
CA GLY A 89 -25.16 -1.30 12.49
C GLY A 89 -24.88 0.15 12.88
N ILE A 90 -24.58 1.02 11.91
CA ILE A 90 -24.22 2.42 12.12
C ILE A 90 -25.48 3.28 12.00
N ASN A 91 -25.75 4.11 13.02
CA ASN A 91 -26.91 5.01 13.09
C ASN A 91 -26.56 6.26 13.92
N LYS A 92 -27.50 7.19 14.11
CA LYS A 92 -27.30 8.40 14.93
C LYS A 92 -26.74 8.21 16.35
N ASN A 93 -26.88 7.02 16.94
CA ASN A 93 -26.36 6.73 18.28
C ASN A 93 -24.95 6.12 18.26
N THR A 94 -24.41 5.83 17.08
CA THR A 94 -23.04 5.31 16.94
C THR A 94 -22.05 6.40 17.30
N LEU A 95 -21.12 6.07 18.20
CA LEU A 95 -20.06 6.99 18.60
C LEU A 95 -18.97 7.06 17.52
N GLN A 96 -18.33 8.23 17.40
CA GLN A 96 -17.07 8.38 16.67
C GLN A 96 -15.99 7.51 17.34
N ILE A 97 -14.93 7.18 16.60
CA ILE A 97 -13.87 6.30 17.09
C ILE A 97 -12.52 7.03 17.17
N GLU A 98 -11.60 6.52 17.98
CA GLU A 98 -10.26 7.10 18.07
C GLU A 98 -9.50 6.94 16.74
N GLY A 99 -8.85 8.03 16.31
CA GLY A 99 -8.09 8.09 15.05
C GLY A 99 -8.94 7.94 13.78
N GLY A 100 -10.26 8.14 13.85
CA GLY A 100 -11.15 8.08 12.70
C GLY A 100 -12.42 8.88 12.89
N GLN A 101 -13.07 9.27 11.79
CA GLN A 101 -14.33 10.01 11.83
C GLN A 101 -15.25 9.56 10.71
N PHE A 102 -16.56 9.53 10.98
CA PHE A 102 -17.58 9.54 9.93
C PHE A 102 -18.41 10.83 9.96
N ASP A 103 -18.76 11.33 8.79
CA ASP A 103 -19.47 12.59 8.65
C ASP A 103 -20.98 12.37 8.94
N ILE A 104 -21.63 13.37 9.53
CA ILE A 104 -23.07 13.36 9.87
C ILE A 104 -23.79 14.48 9.11
N ASP A 105 -25.08 14.28 8.84
CA ASP A 105 -25.94 15.27 8.21
C ASP A 105 -26.58 16.24 9.23
N GLU A 106 -27.43 17.14 8.73
CA GLU A 106 -28.17 18.12 9.53
C GLU A 106 -29.15 17.52 10.55
N ASN A 107 -29.52 16.24 10.39
CA ASN A 107 -30.39 15.50 11.31
C ASN A 107 -29.60 14.66 12.33
N ASN A 108 -28.26 14.78 12.35
CA ASN A 108 -27.33 13.95 13.10
C ASN A 108 -27.33 12.47 12.67
N GLU A 109 -27.75 12.17 11.45
CA GLU A 109 -27.62 10.83 10.88
C GLU A 109 -26.29 10.69 10.13
N PRO A 110 -25.61 9.53 10.18
CA PRO A 110 -24.41 9.26 9.39
C PRO A 110 -24.69 9.47 7.90
N ASN A 111 -23.91 10.31 7.21
CA ASN A 111 -24.14 10.65 5.80
C ASN A 111 -23.42 9.71 4.81
N GLY A 112 -22.73 8.68 5.33
CA GLY A 112 -22.04 7.66 4.54
C GLY A 112 -20.56 7.90 4.28
N ILE A 113 -19.96 9.02 4.69
CA ILE A 113 -18.52 9.31 4.49
C ILE A 113 -17.72 8.87 5.72
N PHE A 114 -16.66 8.07 5.52
CA PHE A 114 -15.78 7.56 6.58
C PHE A 114 -14.32 7.89 6.28
N ARG A 115 -13.53 8.22 7.32
CA ARG A 115 -12.15 8.68 7.22
C ARG A 115 -11.24 7.94 8.22
N GLU A 116 -10.01 7.67 7.80
CA GLU A 116 -8.95 7.04 8.61
C GLU A 116 -9.43 5.74 9.31
N ASN A 117 -9.27 5.61 10.63
CA ASN A 117 -9.66 4.39 11.33
C ASN A 117 -11.15 4.06 11.17
N ALA A 118 -12.01 5.05 10.88
CA ALA A 118 -13.45 4.82 10.75
C ALA A 118 -13.80 3.94 9.54
N LEU A 119 -12.89 3.82 8.56
CA LEU A 119 -13.02 2.83 7.47
C LEU A 119 -13.18 1.41 8.02
N ASN A 120 -12.55 1.10 9.16
CA ASN A 120 -12.62 -0.24 9.77
C ASN A 120 -14.04 -0.60 10.24
N LEU A 121 -14.89 0.39 10.55
CA LEU A 121 -16.30 0.14 10.88
C LEU A 121 -17.07 -0.47 9.70
N ILE A 122 -16.66 -0.12 8.48
CA ILE A 122 -17.21 -0.65 7.23
C ILE A 122 -16.47 -1.90 6.80
N TYR A 123 -15.13 -1.87 6.73
CA TYR A 123 -14.34 -2.98 6.20
C TYR A 123 -14.53 -4.27 6.98
N ASN A 124 -14.74 -4.21 8.30
CA ASN A 124 -15.02 -5.38 9.12
C ASN A 124 -16.37 -6.06 8.81
N LYS A 125 -17.22 -5.42 8.00
CA LYS A 125 -18.55 -5.91 7.60
C LYS A 125 -18.55 -6.45 6.18
N ILE A 126 -17.56 -6.08 5.37
CA ILE A 126 -17.35 -6.67 4.06
C ILE A 126 -16.94 -8.14 4.27
N PRO A 127 -17.63 -9.12 3.63
CA PRO A 127 -17.28 -10.52 3.76
C PRO A 127 -15.80 -10.76 3.44
N LYS A 128 -15.11 -11.43 4.37
CA LYS A 128 -13.73 -11.82 4.17
C LYS A 128 -13.66 -12.83 3.02
N PRO A 129 -12.71 -12.69 2.09
CA PRO A 129 -12.55 -13.70 1.05
C PRO A 129 -12.10 -15.02 1.69
N ASP A 130 -12.66 -16.12 1.22
CA ASP A 130 -12.10 -17.43 1.51
C ASP A 130 -10.83 -17.68 0.67
N LYS A 131 -10.19 -18.83 0.88
CA LYS A 131 -8.98 -19.22 0.14
C LYS A 131 -9.23 -19.29 -1.37
N GLU A 132 -10.39 -19.77 -1.80
CA GLU A 132 -10.70 -19.90 -3.23
C GLU A 132 -10.92 -18.53 -3.87
N ASP A 133 -11.53 -17.60 -3.13
CA ASP A 133 -11.61 -16.21 -3.52
C ASP A 133 -10.23 -15.57 -3.71
N ILE A 134 -9.29 -15.83 -2.79
CA ILE A 134 -7.91 -15.38 -2.86
C ILE A 134 -7.20 -15.99 -4.07
N LYS A 135 -7.33 -17.30 -4.31
CA LYS A 135 -6.77 -17.98 -5.50
C LYS A 135 -7.25 -17.31 -6.79
N ASN A 136 -8.55 -17.03 -6.88
CA ASN A 136 -9.12 -16.33 -8.02
C ASN A 136 -8.58 -14.89 -8.18
N MET A 137 -8.28 -14.18 -7.08
CA MET A 137 -7.64 -12.87 -7.14
C MET A 137 -6.19 -12.95 -7.63
N ILE A 138 -5.42 -13.93 -7.13
CA ILE A 138 -4.03 -14.17 -7.54
C ILE A 138 -3.96 -14.46 -9.04
N LEU A 139 -4.84 -15.32 -9.56
CA LEU A 139 -4.88 -15.64 -10.99
C LEU A 139 -5.21 -14.42 -11.86
N LYS A 140 -6.14 -13.57 -11.41
CA LYS A 140 -6.44 -12.30 -12.09
C LYS A 140 -5.23 -11.35 -12.07
N ALA A 141 -4.51 -11.27 -10.94
CA ALA A 141 -3.30 -10.47 -10.82
C ALA A 141 -2.19 -10.99 -11.74
N CYS A 142 -1.95 -12.29 -11.77
CA CYS A 142 -0.98 -12.92 -12.67
C CYS A 142 -1.27 -12.57 -14.14
N LYS A 143 -2.52 -12.75 -14.58
CA LYS A 143 -2.95 -12.39 -15.94
C LYS A 143 -2.72 -10.90 -16.26
N SER A 144 -3.03 -10.02 -15.31
CA SER A 144 -2.80 -8.58 -15.46
C SER A 144 -1.31 -8.26 -15.58
N LEU A 145 -0.49 -8.77 -14.66
CA LEU A 145 0.96 -8.60 -14.68
C LEU A 145 1.59 -9.11 -15.98
N ASN A 146 1.19 -10.29 -16.46
CA ASN A 146 1.67 -10.82 -17.74
C ASN A 146 1.30 -9.91 -18.92
N SER A 147 0.17 -9.21 -18.88
CA SER A 147 -0.21 -8.24 -19.93
C SER A 147 0.73 -7.04 -20.02
N TYR A 148 1.49 -6.76 -18.96
CA TYR A 148 2.56 -5.76 -18.93
C TYR A 148 3.97 -6.37 -19.10
N GLY A 149 4.06 -7.68 -19.37
CA GLY A 149 5.34 -8.38 -19.52
C GLY A 149 6.02 -8.75 -18.18
N VAL A 150 5.33 -8.61 -17.04
CA VAL A 150 5.87 -8.95 -15.73
C VAL A 150 5.75 -10.45 -15.48
N THR A 151 6.87 -11.10 -15.18
CA THR A 151 6.97 -12.56 -14.93
C THR A 151 7.44 -12.90 -13.50
N SER A 152 7.84 -11.90 -12.73
CA SER A 152 8.15 -12.03 -11.30
C SER A 152 7.79 -10.76 -10.56
N ALA A 153 7.29 -10.88 -9.33
CA ALA A 153 6.92 -9.75 -8.49
C ALA A 153 7.32 -10.01 -7.04
N GLN A 154 7.63 -8.94 -6.32
CA GLN A 154 7.57 -8.94 -4.86
C GLN A 154 6.23 -8.36 -4.44
N THR A 155 5.48 -9.11 -3.65
CA THR A 155 4.12 -8.77 -3.20
C THR A 155 4.10 -8.50 -1.70
N ASP A 156 3.06 -7.85 -1.21
CA ASP A 156 2.83 -7.56 0.20
C ASP A 156 1.35 -7.83 0.48
N ASP A 157 1.02 -9.12 0.57
CA ASP A 157 -0.35 -9.61 0.52
C ASP A 157 -0.92 -9.90 1.91
N PHE A 158 -0.07 -10.15 2.91
CA PHE A 158 -0.48 -10.66 4.24
C PHE A 158 -1.49 -9.81 5.00
N ILE A 159 -1.47 -8.48 4.81
CA ILE A 159 -2.36 -7.56 5.53
C ILE A 159 -3.47 -6.97 4.66
N VAL A 160 -3.62 -7.44 3.41
CA VAL A 160 -4.60 -6.88 2.45
C VAL A 160 -6.04 -7.04 2.96
N PHE A 161 -6.32 -8.09 3.74
CA PHE A 161 -7.65 -8.39 4.26
C PHE A 161 -7.64 -8.47 5.78
N PRO A 162 -8.21 -7.47 6.48
CA PRO A 162 -8.30 -7.48 7.93
C PRO A 162 -8.91 -8.78 8.48
N GLY A 163 -8.17 -9.44 9.35
CA GLY A 163 -8.59 -10.67 10.02
C GLY A 163 -8.68 -11.90 9.10
N VAL A 164 -8.00 -11.91 7.96
CA VAL A 164 -7.61 -13.12 7.23
C VAL A 164 -6.19 -13.48 7.68
N ASP A 165 -5.99 -14.72 8.13
CA ASP A 165 -4.68 -15.21 8.55
C ASP A 165 -3.74 -15.34 7.31
N TYR A 166 -2.48 -14.91 7.44
CA TYR A 166 -1.48 -15.01 6.38
C TYR A 166 -1.29 -16.46 5.87
N GLU A 167 -1.57 -17.47 6.70
CA GLU A 167 -1.54 -18.89 6.31
C GLU A 167 -2.54 -19.19 5.19
N VAL A 168 -3.68 -18.49 5.16
CA VAL A 168 -4.67 -18.67 4.08
C VAL A 168 -4.06 -18.22 2.75
N ILE A 169 -3.30 -17.12 2.76
CA ILE A 169 -2.63 -16.56 1.57
C ILE A 169 -1.47 -17.47 1.14
N ILE A 170 -0.61 -17.88 2.08
CA ILE A 170 0.48 -18.84 1.82
C ILE A 170 -0.07 -20.12 1.19
N ASN A 171 -1.16 -20.68 1.75
CA ASN A 171 -1.76 -21.91 1.23
C ASN A 171 -2.43 -21.69 -0.13
N ALA A 172 -3.01 -20.52 -0.40
CA ALA A 172 -3.53 -20.19 -1.73
C ALA A 172 -2.41 -20.20 -2.78
N TYR A 173 -1.28 -19.57 -2.50
CA TYR A 173 -0.11 -19.59 -3.39
C TYR A 173 0.45 -21.00 -3.58
N LYS A 174 0.66 -21.75 -2.50
CA LYS A 174 1.15 -23.14 -2.56
C LYS A 174 0.24 -24.04 -3.38
N GLU A 175 -1.08 -23.94 -3.21
CA GLU A 175 -2.03 -24.71 -4.02
C GLU A 175 -1.96 -24.33 -5.49
N LEU A 176 -1.94 -23.03 -5.82
CA LEU A 176 -1.82 -22.59 -7.20
C LEU A 176 -0.49 -22.98 -7.85
N ALA A 177 0.61 -22.99 -7.09
CA ALA A 177 1.91 -23.47 -7.54
C ALA A 177 1.86 -24.97 -7.86
N ASN A 178 1.32 -25.78 -6.94
CA ASN A 178 1.15 -27.23 -7.11
C ASN A 178 0.17 -27.59 -8.25
N GLU A 179 -0.82 -26.75 -8.50
CA GLU A 179 -1.75 -26.87 -9.63
C GLU A 179 -1.16 -26.35 -10.95
N GLU A 180 0.09 -25.87 -10.96
CA GLU A 180 0.78 -25.29 -12.12
C GLU A 180 0.04 -24.09 -12.75
N LYS A 181 -0.71 -23.34 -11.92
CA LYS A 181 -1.53 -22.19 -12.37
C LYS A 181 -0.86 -20.84 -12.18
N LEU A 182 0.23 -20.75 -11.42
CA LEU A 182 0.98 -19.51 -11.29
C LEU A 182 1.81 -19.25 -12.55
N THR A 183 1.65 -18.07 -13.14
CA THR A 183 2.41 -17.60 -14.32
C THR A 183 3.39 -16.48 -13.99
N VAL A 184 3.42 -16.06 -12.73
CA VAL A 184 4.32 -15.05 -12.17
C VAL A 184 4.99 -15.65 -10.95
N LYS A 185 6.31 -15.51 -10.83
CA LYS A 185 7.05 -15.92 -9.63
C LYS A 185 6.91 -14.88 -8.54
N ILE A 186 6.54 -15.30 -7.34
CA ILE A 186 6.18 -14.43 -6.22
C ILE A 186 7.23 -14.54 -5.11
N TYR A 187 7.69 -13.38 -4.66
CA TYR A 187 8.45 -13.21 -3.43
C TYR A 187 7.62 -12.38 -2.45
N GLU A 188 7.05 -13.01 -1.44
CA GLU A 188 6.15 -12.36 -0.50
C GLU A 188 6.93 -11.55 0.54
N GLN A 189 6.90 -10.22 0.43
CA GLN A 189 7.32 -9.31 1.49
C GLN A 189 6.33 -9.44 2.64
N ALA A 190 6.73 -10.16 3.69
CA ALA A 190 5.85 -10.51 4.80
C ALA A 190 5.68 -9.31 5.73
N GLN A 191 4.60 -8.54 5.57
CA GLN A 191 4.30 -7.46 6.50
C GLN A 191 3.79 -8.00 7.84
N LEU A 192 4.65 -7.91 8.85
CA LEU A 192 4.41 -8.36 10.22
C LEU A 192 4.77 -7.18 11.13
N ALA A 193 3.74 -6.45 11.57
CA ALA A 193 3.92 -5.14 12.18
C ALA A 193 4.33 -5.23 13.65
N GLN A 194 4.05 -6.35 14.31
CA GLN A 194 4.36 -6.54 15.72
C GLN A 194 5.41 -7.63 15.92
N LYS A 195 6.18 -7.50 17.01
CA LYS A 195 7.22 -8.46 17.39
C LYS A 195 6.66 -9.88 17.52
N GLU A 196 5.53 -10.02 18.20
CA GLU A 196 4.91 -11.31 18.47
C GLU A 196 4.47 -12.00 17.17
N GLU A 197 4.04 -11.22 16.17
CA GLU A 197 3.70 -11.72 14.84
C GLU A 197 4.94 -12.27 14.13
N LEU A 198 6.04 -11.51 14.15
CA LEU A 198 7.33 -11.91 13.58
C LEU A 198 7.88 -13.17 14.26
N GLU A 199 7.92 -13.20 15.60
CA GLU A 199 8.42 -14.35 16.35
C GLU A 199 7.58 -15.61 16.10
N SER A 200 6.24 -15.46 16.07
CA SER A 200 5.33 -16.54 15.71
C SER A 200 5.58 -17.06 14.28
N PHE A 201 5.73 -16.16 13.31
CA PHE A 201 6.01 -16.50 11.92
C PHE A 201 7.33 -17.27 11.76
N LEU A 202 8.40 -16.78 12.40
CA LEU A 202 9.71 -17.43 12.43
C LEU A 202 9.67 -18.79 13.12
N SER A 203 8.90 -18.93 14.21
CA SER A 203 8.75 -20.20 14.94
C SER A 203 8.13 -21.32 14.11
N LYS A 204 7.34 -20.96 13.09
CA LYS A 204 6.76 -21.88 12.10
C LYS A 204 7.75 -22.27 10.99
N GLY A 205 8.97 -21.73 11.03
CA GLY A 205 10.01 -21.97 10.04
C GLY A 205 9.93 -21.07 8.81
N TYR A 206 9.07 -20.06 8.79
CA TYR A 206 8.99 -19.14 7.68
C TYR A 206 10.10 -18.10 7.75
N THR A 207 11.05 -18.19 6.82
CA THR A 207 12.17 -17.26 6.66
C THR A 207 12.40 -17.00 5.17
N THR A 208 13.19 -15.97 4.84
CA THR A 208 13.43 -15.61 3.44
C THR A 208 14.00 -16.78 2.64
N GLY A 209 13.37 -17.07 1.50
CA GLY A 209 13.73 -18.15 0.58
C GLY A 209 12.94 -19.45 0.79
N VAL A 210 12.19 -19.59 1.89
CA VAL A 210 11.33 -20.76 2.12
C VAL A 210 10.18 -20.78 1.12
N GLY A 211 10.02 -21.87 0.39
CA GLY A 211 8.98 -22.03 -0.63
C GLY A 211 9.47 -22.87 -1.82
N ASP A 212 8.87 -22.64 -2.99
CA ASP A 212 9.20 -23.28 -4.26
C ASP A 212 9.57 -22.26 -5.34
N ASP A 213 9.73 -22.68 -6.59
CA ASP A 213 10.15 -21.80 -7.69
C ASP A 213 9.16 -20.70 -8.07
N TYR A 214 7.88 -20.85 -7.71
CA TYR A 214 6.80 -19.91 -8.02
C TYR A 214 6.33 -19.10 -6.83
N PHE A 215 6.50 -19.60 -5.61
CA PHE A 215 6.18 -18.84 -4.39
C PHE A 215 7.24 -19.05 -3.32
N LYS A 216 7.86 -17.95 -2.87
CA LYS A 216 8.78 -17.93 -1.73
C LYS A 216 8.39 -16.86 -0.73
N ILE A 217 8.60 -17.16 0.54
CA ILE A 217 8.65 -16.16 1.60
C ILE A 217 9.84 -15.25 1.34
N GLY A 218 9.60 -13.95 1.31
CA GLY A 218 10.56 -12.89 1.06
C GLY A 218 11.06 -12.23 2.35
N PRO A 219 11.40 -10.94 2.31
CA PRO A 219 11.85 -10.20 3.49
C PRO A 219 10.70 -9.93 4.48
N LEU A 220 11.05 -9.61 5.73
CA LEU A 220 10.15 -8.90 6.63
C LEU A 220 9.90 -7.51 6.06
N LYS A 221 8.62 -7.15 5.94
CA LYS A 221 8.17 -5.84 5.52
C LYS A 221 7.70 -5.03 6.72
N LEU A 222 8.21 -3.81 6.84
CA LEU A 222 7.73 -2.81 7.79
C LEU A 222 7.43 -1.52 7.05
N LEU A 223 6.47 -0.75 7.57
CA LEU A 223 6.15 0.59 7.09
C LEU A 223 6.76 1.60 8.03
N GLY A 224 7.86 2.28 7.67
CA GLY A 224 8.59 3.15 8.58
C GLY A 224 8.01 4.55 8.73
N ASP A 225 7.40 5.08 7.69
CA ASP A 225 6.71 6.37 7.68
C ASP A 225 5.56 6.38 6.65
N GLY A 226 5.00 7.57 6.40
CA GLY A 226 3.96 7.77 5.39
C GLY A 226 4.51 8.19 4.03
N SER A 227 3.83 9.14 3.38
CA SER A 227 4.17 9.61 2.03
C SER A 227 4.46 11.11 2.00
N LEU A 228 5.25 11.53 1.01
CA LEU A 228 5.60 12.93 0.81
C LEU A 228 4.37 13.77 0.43
N GLY A 229 3.50 13.26 -0.45
CA GLY A 229 2.30 13.95 -0.90
C GLY A 229 1.35 14.32 0.24
N ALA A 230 1.16 13.42 1.21
CA ALA A 230 0.30 13.59 2.37
C ALA A 230 0.97 14.28 3.58
N ARG A 231 2.23 14.69 3.48
CA ARG A 231 3.05 15.24 4.58
C ARG A 231 3.23 14.29 5.76
N THR A 232 3.28 12.99 5.49
CA THR A 232 3.42 11.96 6.52
C THR A 232 4.73 11.20 6.43
N ALA A 233 5.53 11.39 5.37
CA ALA A 233 6.92 10.95 5.36
C ALA A 233 7.74 11.68 6.45
N TYR A 234 8.58 10.97 7.19
CA TYR A 234 9.22 11.50 8.41
C TYR A 234 10.58 12.14 8.11
N LEU A 235 10.67 13.45 8.35
CA LEU A 235 11.76 14.30 7.88
C LEU A 235 12.70 14.74 9.01
N ASN A 236 13.96 15.05 8.66
CA ASN A 236 14.92 15.64 9.61
C ASN A 236 14.60 17.11 9.92
N GLU A 237 13.99 17.81 8.98
CA GLU A 237 13.54 19.21 9.11
C GLU A 237 12.05 19.31 8.73
N PRO A 238 11.30 20.30 9.25
CA PRO A 238 9.88 20.46 8.94
C PRO A 238 9.59 20.51 7.43
N TYR A 239 8.35 20.20 7.04
CA TYR A 239 7.90 20.43 5.67
C TYR A 239 7.99 21.93 5.34
N SER A 240 8.48 22.26 4.14
CA SER A 240 8.68 23.65 3.72
C SER A 240 7.37 24.40 3.52
N ASP A 241 6.29 23.69 3.17
CA ASP A 241 4.95 24.23 3.04
C ASP A 241 4.07 24.03 4.30
N ASP A 242 4.59 23.38 5.34
CA ASP A 242 3.95 23.23 6.65
C ASP A 242 4.99 23.02 7.76
N ASN A 243 5.43 24.13 8.35
CA ASN A 243 6.43 24.12 9.42
C ASN A 243 5.92 23.52 10.75
N SER A 244 4.65 23.11 10.86
CA SER A 244 4.10 22.51 12.07
C SER A 244 4.36 21.01 12.19
N THR A 245 4.78 20.36 11.09
CA THR A 245 4.95 18.91 11.04
C THR A 245 6.30 18.49 10.47
N PHE A 246 6.79 17.36 11.00
CA PHE A 246 7.95 16.62 10.46
C PHE A 246 7.49 15.35 9.75
N GLY A 247 6.18 15.10 9.64
CA GLY A 247 5.62 13.81 9.25
C GLY A 247 5.48 12.85 10.43
N ILE A 248 5.28 11.56 10.13
CA ILE A 248 4.88 10.56 11.11
C ILE A 248 5.87 9.40 11.06
N CYS A 249 6.53 9.16 12.19
CA CYS A 249 7.28 7.92 12.41
C CYS A 249 6.35 6.86 13.01
N THR A 250 6.37 5.66 12.43
CA THR A 250 5.49 4.56 12.84
C THR A 250 6.11 3.67 13.93
N TYR A 251 7.43 3.66 14.03
CA TYR A 251 8.20 2.92 15.02
C TYR A 251 9.22 3.84 15.70
N THR A 252 9.49 3.60 16.98
CA THR A 252 10.68 4.21 17.62
C THR A 252 11.96 3.55 17.08
N GLN A 253 13.12 4.18 17.32
CA GLN A 253 14.41 3.59 16.94
C GLN A 253 14.60 2.22 17.61
N GLU A 254 14.21 2.09 18.87
CA GLU A 254 14.31 0.84 19.63
C GLU A 254 13.42 -0.27 19.04
N GLN A 255 12.23 0.08 18.56
CA GLN A 255 11.34 -0.88 17.90
C GLN A 255 11.90 -1.34 16.55
N PHE A 256 12.47 -0.42 15.74
CA PHE A 256 13.17 -0.83 14.52
C PHE A 256 14.36 -1.73 14.84
N ASP A 257 15.19 -1.36 15.82
CA ASP A 257 16.34 -2.15 16.24
C ASP A 257 15.92 -3.56 16.65
N GLU A 258 14.85 -3.70 17.43
CA GLU A 258 14.33 -4.99 17.87
C GLU A 258 13.82 -5.84 16.70
N MET A 259 12.97 -5.27 15.84
CA MET A 259 12.39 -6.00 14.70
C MET A 259 13.47 -6.42 13.69
N VAL A 260 14.40 -5.52 13.37
CA VAL A 260 15.51 -5.79 12.45
C VAL A 260 16.46 -6.81 13.06
N GLU A 261 16.81 -6.71 14.34
CA GLU A 261 17.66 -7.71 15.00
C GLU A 261 17.02 -9.11 14.97
N ILE A 262 15.71 -9.21 15.27
CA ILE A 262 14.98 -10.48 15.27
C ILE A 262 14.96 -11.11 13.86
N ALA A 263 14.64 -10.33 12.82
CA ALA A 263 14.66 -10.81 11.45
C ALA A 263 16.08 -11.24 11.04
N HIS A 264 17.06 -10.38 11.30
CA HIS A 264 18.44 -10.56 10.92
C HIS A 264 19.06 -11.83 11.51
N LYS A 265 18.93 -12.07 12.82
CA LYS A 265 19.50 -13.25 13.48
C LYS A 265 18.85 -14.57 13.04
N ASN A 266 17.62 -14.51 12.53
CA ASN A 266 16.86 -15.67 12.03
C ASN A 266 16.97 -15.85 10.50
N ASN A 267 17.99 -15.26 9.87
CA ASN A 267 18.22 -15.34 8.42
C ASN A 267 17.13 -14.72 7.55
N MET A 268 16.19 -13.96 8.11
CA MET A 268 15.19 -13.22 7.37
C MET A 268 15.78 -11.91 6.86
N GLN A 269 15.52 -11.57 5.59
CA GLN A 269 15.84 -10.27 5.01
C GLN A 269 14.86 -9.22 5.56
N VAL A 270 15.16 -7.94 5.41
CA VAL A 270 14.24 -6.85 5.73
C VAL A 270 14.11 -5.94 4.51
N ALA A 271 12.90 -5.47 4.24
CA ALA A 271 12.56 -4.47 3.24
C ALA A 271 11.63 -3.47 3.91
N ILE A 272 12.15 -2.31 4.30
CA ILE A 272 11.41 -1.36 5.14
C ILE A 272 11.08 -0.13 4.30
N HIS A 273 9.80 0.24 4.22
CA HIS A 273 9.37 1.49 3.60
C HIS A 273 9.94 2.67 4.38
N ALA A 274 10.64 3.55 3.68
CA ALA A 274 11.05 4.85 4.18
C ALA A 274 11.11 5.85 3.02
N ILE A 275 10.21 6.83 3.04
CA ILE A 275 10.20 7.93 2.08
C ILE A 275 11.03 9.10 2.61
N GLY A 276 10.78 9.48 3.86
CA GLY A 276 11.44 10.58 4.54
C GLY A 276 12.88 10.23 4.93
N ASP A 277 13.75 11.24 4.92
CA ASP A 277 15.17 11.09 5.20
C ASP A 277 15.41 10.63 6.65
N LYS A 278 14.65 11.14 7.62
CA LYS A 278 14.77 10.72 9.02
C LYS A 278 14.29 9.29 9.27
N ALA A 279 13.20 8.87 8.63
CA ALA A 279 12.79 7.46 8.68
C ALA A 279 13.86 6.55 8.09
N MET A 280 14.48 6.96 6.98
CA MET A 280 15.54 6.19 6.33
C MET A 280 16.79 6.10 7.22
N ASP A 281 17.19 7.19 7.87
CA ASP A 281 18.29 7.19 8.84
C ASP A 281 18.05 6.18 9.96
N MET A 282 16.84 6.15 10.53
CA MET A 282 16.47 5.23 11.60
C MET A 282 16.54 3.76 11.16
N VAL A 283 16.04 3.47 9.95
CA VAL A 283 16.09 2.12 9.36
C VAL A 283 17.53 1.67 9.10
N VAL A 284 18.35 2.53 8.50
CA VAL A 284 19.75 2.22 8.20
C VAL A 284 20.54 2.02 9.50
N ASN A 285 20.28 2.82 10.55
CA ASN A 285 20.88 2.63 11.88
C ASN A 285 20.57 1.24 12.45
N SER A 286 19.32 0.78 12.33
CA SER A 286 18.93 -0.54 12.84
C SER A 286 19.59 -1.68 12.06
N ILE A 287 19.74 -1.53 10.75
CA ILE A 287 20.43 -2.52 9.90
C ILE A 287 21.92 -2.57 10.24
N GLU A 288 22.58 -1.42 10.36
CA GLU A 288 23.99 -1.30 10.75
C GLU A 288 24.22 -1.94 12.13
N LYS A 289 23.40 -1.59 13.12
CA LYS A 289 23.46 -2.16 14.47
C LYS A 289 23.30 -3.68 14.49
N ALA A 290 22.41 -4.22 13.66
CA ALA A 290 22.24 -5.66 13.55
C ALA A 290 23.46 -6.35 12.91
N LEU A 291 24.04 -5.75 11.87
CA LEU A 291 25.24 -6.25 11.18
C LEU A 291 26.49 -6.20 12.07
N ASP A 292 26.65 -5.15 12.87
CA ASP A 292 27.74 -5.02 13.84
C ASP A 292 27.68 -6.13 14.89
N LYS A 293 26.47 -6.51 15.32
CA LYS A 293 26.24 -7.53 16.34
C LYS A 293 26.31 -8.95 15.77
N TYR A 294 25.83 -9.15 14.55
CA TYR A 294 25.78 -10.43 13.86
C TYR A 294 26.24 -10.26 12.41
N LEU A 295 27.48 -10.62 12.10
CA LEU A 295 27.99 -10.44 10.75
C LEU A 295 27.24 -11.34 9.73
N ARG A 296 26.69 -10.75 8.67
CA ARG A 296 26.09 -11.46 7.52
C ARG A 296 26.46 -10.77 6.20
N ASP A 297 27.45 -11.30 5.50
CA ASP A 297 27.99 -10.69 4.26
C ASP A 297 26.94 -10.50 3.14
N ASN A 298 26.00 -11.43 2.99
CA ASN A 298 24.96 -11.37 1.96
C ASN A 298 23.56 -11.19 2.57
N HIS A 299 23.43 -10.22 3.48
CA HIS A 299 22.19 -9.94 4.20
C HIS A 299 21.05 -9.45 3.29
N ARG A 300 21.37 -8.73 2.19
CA ARG A 300 20.41 -8.17 1.21
C ARG A 300 19.24 -7.40 1.84
N HIS A 301 19.48 -6.80 2.99
CA HIS A 301 18.54 -5.87 3.62
C HIS A 301 18.40 -4.63 2.76
N GLY A 302 17.23 -4.01 2.78
CA GLY A 302 16.98 -2.86 1.92
C GLY A 302 15.84 -1.98 2.39
N VAL A 303 15.71 -0.87 1.66
CA VAL A 303 14.72 0.17 1.92
C VAL A 303 13.82 0.33 0.70
N VAL A 304 12.51 0.44 0.95
CA VAL A 304 11.50 0.69 -0.07
C VAL A 304 11.27 2.18 -0.24
N HIS A 305 11.13 2.61 -1.50
CA HIS A 305 10.97 3.97 -2.01
C HIS A 305 12.28 4.75 -2.18
N CYS A 306 13.06 4.91 -1.11
CA CYS A 306 14.32 5.67 -1.16
C CYS A 306 14.17 7.08 -1.78
N GLN A 307 13.06 7.76 -1.49
CA GLN A 307 12.72 9.02 -2.16
C GLN A 307 13.59 10.18 -1.70
N LEU A 308 13.67 10.44 -0.39
CA LEU A 308 14.46 11.54 0.15
C LEU A 308 15.81 11.02 0.63
N THR A 309 16.86 11.27 -0.13
CA THR A 309 18.23 10.85 0.19
C THR A 309 19.10 12.03 0.59
N THR A 310 20.07 11.75 1.44
CA THR A 310 21.20 12.65 1.75
C THR A 310 22.49 12.02 1.23
N SER A 311 23.56 12.80 1.09
CA SER A 311 24.87 12.26 0.72
C SER A 311 25.38 11.21 1.72
N ASP A 312 25.05 11.37 3.00
CA ASP A 312 25.37 10.39 4.04
C ASP A 312 24.61 9.08 3.83
N LEU A 313 23.29 9.14 3.62
CA LEU A 313 22.47 7.97 3.31
C LEU A 313 23.00 7.22 2.07
N LEU A 314 23.36 7.92 0.99
CA LEU A 314 23.92 7.29 -0.21
C LEU A 314 25.22 6.53 0.10
N ASN A 315 26.13 7.14 0.87
CA ASN A 315 27.36 6.47 1.31
C ASN A 315 27.05 5.23 2.16
N ARG A 316 26.10 5.32 3.09
CA ARG A 316 25.70 4.19 3.95
C ARG A 316 25.07 3.05 3.15
N PHE A 317 24.29 3.34 2.11
CA PHE A 317 23.78 2.30 1.20
C PHE A 317 24.91 1.51 0.53
N ARG A 318 25.94 2.21 0.05
CA ARG A 318 27.13 1.58 -0.54
C ARG A 318 27.90 0.76 0.50
N ASP A 319 28.23 1.39 1.63
CA ASP A 319 29.15 0.83 2.62
C ASP A 319 28.53 -0.38 3.35
N LEU A 320 27.21 -0.36 3.55
CA LEU A 320 26.44 -1.48 4.13
C LEU A 320 25.83 -2.42 3.08
N ASN A 321 26.12 -2.23 1.78
CA ASN A 321 25.58 -3.07 0.69
C ASN A 321 24.04 -3.24 0.73
N LEU A 322 23.31 -2.14 0.99
CA LEU A 322 21.85 -2.15 1.14
C LEU A 322 21.13 -2.20 -0.21
N HIS A 323 20.05 -2.97 -0.32
CA HIS A 323 19.22 -2.98 -1.52
C HIS A 323 18.27 -1.77 -1.57
N ALA A 324 18.22 -1.07 -2.70
CA ALA A 324 17.24 -0.01 -2.95
C ALA A 324 16.04 -0.55 -3.76
N TYR A 325 14.84 -0.57 -3.16
CA TYR A 325 13.60 -0.88 -3.87
C TYR A 325 12.91 0.42 -4.31
N VAL A 326 13.20 0.90 -5.53
CA VAL A 326 12.71 2.20 -6.03
C VAL A 326 11.47 2.06 -6.90
N GLN A 327 10.73 3.15 -7.09
CA GLN A 327 9.60 3.23 -8.02
C GLN A 327 9.77 4.46 -8.90
N SER A 328 10.48 4.29 -10.02
CA SER A 328 10.75 5.44 -10.90
C SER A 328 9.49 6.09 -11.46
N ILE A 329 8.39 5.35 -11.56
CA ILE A 329 7.11 5.85 -12.03
C ILE A 329 6.52 6.93 -11.12
N PHE A 330 6.86 6.97 -9.83
CA PHE A 330 6.37 8.01 -8.89
C PHE A 330 6.84 9.42 -9.28
N LEU A 331 7.95 9.52 -10.03
CA LEU A 331 8.45 10.80 -10.53
C LEU A 331 7.45 11.53 -11.43
N ASP A 332 6.48 10.82 -12.04
CA ASP A 332 5.36 11.42 -12.78
C ASP A 332 4.61 12.47 -11.95
N TYR A 333 4.22 12.05 -10.74
CA TYR A 333 3.50 12.89 -9.80
C TYR A 333 4.45 13.75 -8.96
N ASP A 334 5.49 13.12 -8.39
CA ASP A 334 6.30 13.69 -7.31
C ASP A 334 7.12 14.91 -7.74
N ILE A 335 7.53 15.00 -9.01
CA ILE A 335 8.26 16.18 -9.53
C ILE A 335 7.44 17.46 -9.40
N ASN A 336 6.11 17.35 -9.39
CA ASN A 336 5.21 18.51 -9.27
C ASN A 336 5.02 18.97 -7.82
N ILE A 337 5.39 18.16 -6.82
CA ILE A 337 5.13 18.46 -5.40
C ILE A 337 6.39 18.54 -4.54
N VAL A 338 7.50 17.95 -4.96
CA VAL A 338 8.69 17.80 -4.10
C VAL A 338 9.26 19.14 -3.67
N GLU A 339 9.39 20.12 -4.56
CA GLU A 339 9.96 21.43 -4.21
C GLU A 339 9.07 22.20 -3.22
N ASP A 340 7.75 22.10 -3.34
CA ASP A 340 6.82 22.70 -2.37
C ASP A 340 6.95 22.03 -1.00
N ARG A 341 7.04 20.70 -0.98
CA ARG A 341 7.06 19.92 0.27
C ARG A 341 8.35 20.09 1.06
N ILE A 342 9.51 20.11 0.39
CA ILE A 342 10.81 20.08 1.09
C ILE A 342 11.77 21.21 0.69
N GLY A 343 11.36 22.10 -0.22
CA GLY A 343 12.19 23.19 -0.69
C GLY A 343 13.22 22.74 -1.73
N VAL A 344 13.67 23.72 -2.51
CA VAL A 344 14.56 23.51 -3.68
C VAL A 344 15.86 22.81 -3.30
N ASP A 345 16.45 23.10 -2.14
CA ASP A 345 17.75 22.55 -1.78
C ASP A 345 17.68 21.07 -1.39
N ARG A 346 16.67 20.65 -0.63
CA ARG A 346 16.46 19.22 -0.31
C ARG A 346 15.93 18.44 -1.51
N ALA A 347 15.15 19.08 -2.39
CA ALA A 347 14.67 18.47 -3.63
C ALA A 347 15.83 18.07 -4.58
N LYS A 348 16.90 18.87 -4.65
CA LYS A 348 18.09 18.57 -5.49
C LYS A 348 18.79 17.26 -5.12
N THR A 349 18.70 16.83 -3.87
CA THR A 349 19.31 15.59 -3.38
C THR A 349 18.31 14.45 -3.22
N SER A 350 17.08 14.63 -3.73
CA SER A 350 16.02 13.62 -3.66
C SER A 350 15.90 12.83 -4.98
N TYR A 351 15.38 11.61 -4.90
CA TYR A 351 15.22 10.68 -6.02
C TYR A 351 16.54 10.42 -6.77
N ASN A 352 17.65 10.25 -6.03
CA ASN A 352 18.99 9.97 -6.56
C ASN A 352 19.13 8.51 -7.04
N PHE A 353 18.15 8.01 -7.79
CA PHE A 353 18.08 6.62 -8.23
C PHE A 353 19.24 6.21 -9.14
N ASN A 354 19.78 7.14 -9.96
CA ASN A 354 20.98 6.85 -10.75
C ASN A 354 22.21 6.65 -9.85
N THR A 355 22.35 7.41 -8.76
CA THR A 355 23.44 7.20 -7.81
C THR A 355 23.30 5.85 -7.12
N LEU A 356 22.11 5.55 -6.57
CA LEU A 356 21.82 4.25 -5.95
C LEU A 356 22.06 3.08 -6.91
N PHE A 357 21.68 3.19 -8.18
CA PHE A 357 21.93 2.15 -9.19
C PHE A 357 23.42 1.86 -9.42
N ASN A 358 24.28 2.89 -9.34
CA ASN A 358 25.72 2.73 -9.56
C ASN A 358 26.48 2.32 -8.30
N GLU A 359 25.93 2.62 -7.11
CA GLU A 359 26.61 2.40 -5.83
C GLU A 359 26.12 1.17 -5.07
N THR A 360 24.94 0.64 -5.40
CA THR A 360 24.39 -0.54 -4.73
C THR A 360 23.51 -1.40 -5.66
N THR A 361 22.97 -2.50 -5.13
CA THR A 361 21.94 -3.27 -5.80
C THR A 361 20.59 -2.56 -5.73
N MET A 362 19.92 -2.46 -6.87
CA MET A 362 18.63 -1.76 -6.99
C MET A 362 17.62 -2.61 -7.74
N SER A 363 16.36 -2.54 -7.32
CA SER A 363 15.21 -3.05 -8.07
C SER A 363 14.22 -1.91 -8.30
N ASN A 364 13.45 -2.02 -9.37
CA ASN A 364 12.44 -1.02 -9.73
C ASN A 364 11.06 -1.70 -9.76
N GLY A 365 10.07 -1.07 -9.13
CA GLY A 365 8.69 -1.55 -9.06
C GLY A 365 7.70 -0.42 -9.34
N SER A 366 6.41 -0.75 -9.36
CA SER A 366 5.35 0.25 -9.51
C SER A 366 4.55 0.50 -8.24
N ASP A 367 4.79 -0.28 -7.18
CA ASP A 367 3.94 -0.25 -5.99
C ASP A 367 2.43 -0.40 -6.34
N CYS A 368 2.13 -1.27 -7.31
CA CYS A 368 0.77 -1.50 -7.76
C CYS A 368 -0.11 -1.92 -6.56
N PRO A 369 -1.31 -1.34 -6.38
CA PRO A 369 -2.06 -0.56 -7.36
C PRO A 369 -1.95 0.96 -7.23
N VAL A 370 -0.94 1.49 -6.53
CA VAL A 370 -0.67 2.94 -6.51
C VAL A 370 -0.40 3.41 -7.94
N GLU A 371 0.63 2.83 -8.58
CA GLU A 371 0.86 3.00 -10.01
C GLU A 371 0.66 1.70 -10.78
N LEU A 372 0.24 1.82 -12.04
CA LEU A 372 0.10 0.65 -12.92
C LEU A 372 1.47 -0.01 -13.13
N PRO A 373 1.54 -1.35 -13.20
CA PRO A 373 2.80 -2.09 -13.41
C PRO A 373 3.28 -2.02 -14.87
N ASN A 374 3.08 -0.89 -15.54
CA ASN A 374 3.51 -0.65 -16.91
C ASN A 374 5.03 -0.41 -16.94
N VAL A 375 5.75 -1.48 -17.27
CA VAL A 375 7.23 -1.51 -17.31
C VAL A 375 7.80 -0.43 -18.25
N LEU A 376 7.16 -0.18 -19.40
CA LEU A 376 7.65 0.82 -20.36
C LEU A 376 7.52 2.24 -19.82
N ASN A 377 6.42 2.57 -19.13
CA ASN A 377 6.26 3.87 -18.48
C ASN A 377 7.26 4.04 -17.34
N GLY A 378 7.50 2.98 -16.55
CA GLY A 378 8.51 3.00 -15.49
C GLY A 378 9.92 3.28 -16.04
N ILE A 379 10.31 2.61 -17.14
CA ILE A 379 11.59 2.86 -17.83
C ILE A 379 11.64 4.28 -18.40
N TYR A 380 10.59 4.71 -19.08
CA TYR A 380 10.52 6.06 -19.65
C TYR A 380 10.69 7.13 -18.57
N CYS A 381 10.00 6.99 -17.44
CA CYS A 381 10.08 7.94 -16.33
C CYS A 381 11.49 7.93 -15.67
N ALA A 382 12.11 6.75 -15.53
CA ALA A 382 13.48 6.62 -15.02
C ALA A 382 14.51 7.35 -15.91
N VAL A 383 14.37 7.25 -17.24
CA VAL A 383 15.32 7.83 -18.20
C VAL A 383 15.10 9.32 -18.41
N THR A 384 13.83 9.74 -18.54
CA THR A 384 13.48 11.10 -18.98
C THR A 384 13.12 12.04 -17.84
N ARG A 385 12.78 11.50 -16.66
CA ARG A 385 12.19 12.24 -15.54
C ARG A 385 10.90 12.97 -15.95
N LYS A 386 10.17 12.43 -16.94
CA LYS A 386 8.92 12.96 -17.49
C LYS A 386 7.97 11.80 -17.76
N THR A 387 6.72 12.13 -18.05
CA THR A 387 5.66 11.22 -18.50
C THR A 387 5.03 11.67 -19.79
#